data_AF-A0A2V2URC1-F1
#
_entry.id   AF-A0A2V2URC1-F1
#
_cell.length_a   1.000
_cell.length_b   1.000
_cell.length_c   1.000
_cell.angle_alpha   90.00
_cell.angle_beta   90.00
_cell.angle_gamma   90.00
#
_symmetry.space_group_name_H-M   'P 1'
#
loop_
_entity.id
_entity.type
_entity.pdbx_description
1 polymer ?
#
loop_
_entity_poly.entity_id
_entity_poly.type
_entity_poly.pdbx_seq_one_letter_code
_entity_poly.pdbx_strand_id
1 'polypeptide(L)'
;MSSVTMSAPIYLEGCYGSVYNARWHHVVEVPGGEGTGMEVREGEPPHSWTYKAVGRTLEKDDGVRRSGAALLRQMVLTSEKGWPYSWHTTQDLPKDVFVNCEVERAWQIVKGDVTAWSSPHRGTHFKPRRRVLIGTPGIGKSMAAGSYLLYQLLHYDVEQLPMVAYFIGSQSFLFDKTQKRCQCTWMTPGLRML
;
A
#
# COMPACT_ATOMS: atom_id res chain seq x y z
N MET A 1 24.95 3.91 26.66
CA MET A 1 24.53 3.68 25.26
C MET A 1 24.19 2.20 25.15
N SER A 2 22.91 1.84 25.17
CA SER A 2 22.50 0.44 24.99
C SER A 2 22.75 0.06 23.53
N SER A 3 23.61 -0.91 23.27
CA SER A 3 23.88 -1.37 21.91
C SER A 3 22.62 -2.04 21.35
N VAL A 4 22.23 -1.65 20.14
CA VAL A 4 21.19 -2.36 19.38
C VAL A 4 21.76 -3.73 19.01
N THR A 5 21.31 -4.79 19.67
CA THR A 5 21.60 -6.15 19.25
C THR A 5 20.63 -6.52 18.15
N MET A 6 21.04 -6.31 16.89
CA MET A 6 20.27 -6.71 15.72
C MET A 6 20.45 -8.22 15.51
N SER A 7 19.37 -9.00 15.61
CA SER A 7 19.40 -10.42 15.24
C SER A 7 19.69 -10.57 13.75
N ALA A 8 20.38 -11.65 13.35
CA ALA A 8 20.64 -11.93 11.94
C ALA A 8 19.33 -11.89 11.10
N PRO A 9 19.35 -11.30 9.89
CA PRO A 9 18.15 -11.19 9.06
C PRO A 9 17.65 -12.59 8.66
N ILE A 10 16.34 -12.82 8.83
CA ILE A 10 15.67 -14.04 8.39
C ILE A 10 15.16 -13.81 6.98
N TYR A 11 15.62 -14.60 6.01
CA TYR A 11 15.09 -14.56 4.65
C TYR A 11 13.73 -15.26 4.61
N LEU A 12 12.70 -14.53 4.17
CA LEU A 12 11.34 -15.06 4.07
C LEU A 12 11.08 -15.56 2.65
N GLU A 13 11.23 -16.87 2.46
CA GLU A 13 11.04 -17.51 1.16
C GLU A 13 9.61 -17.30 0.62
N GLY A 14 9.51 -16.71 -0.57
CA GLY A 14 8.25 -16.39 -1.21
C GLY A 14 7.53 -15.14 -0.67
N CYS A 15 8.03 -14.44 0.35
CA CYS A 15 7.44 -13.17 0.83
C CYS A 15 7.42 -12.10 -0.28
N TYR A 16 8.57 -11.89 -0.93
CA TYR A 16 8.67 -10.94 -2.05
C TYR A 16 7.68 -11.30 -3.15
N GLY A 17 7.71 -12.56 -3.62
CA GLY A 17 6.86 -13.05 -4.70
C GLY A 17 5.37 -12.98 -4.36
N SER A 18 4.98 -13.26 -3.12
CA SER A 18 3.57 -13.22 -2.72
C SER A 18 3.01 -11.80 -2.79
N VAL A 19 3.75 -10.82 -2.27
CA VAL A 19 3.31 -9.41 -2.31
C VAL A 19 3.38 -8.88 -3.75
N TYR A 20 4.48 -9.13 -4.47
CA TYR A 20 4.66 -8.64 -5.83
C TYR A 20 3.63 -9.24 -6.81
N ASN A 21 3.29 -10.52 -6.66
CA ASN A 21 2.33 -11.19 -7.55
C ASN A 21 0.89 -11.14 -7.03
N ALA A 22 0.56 -10.23 -6.10
CA ALA A 22 -0.80 -10.10 -5.60
C ALA A 22 -1.78 -9.79 -6.75
N ARG A 23 -2.92 -10.47 -6.75
CA ARG A 23 -3.92 -10.40 -7.82
C ARG A 23 -4.94 -9.29 -7.55
N TRP A 24 -5.34 -8.63 -8.61
CA TRP A 24 -6.37 -7.59 -8.55
C TRP A 24 -7.76 -8.16 -8.74
N HIS A 25 -8.68 -7.65 -7.94
CA HIS A 25 -10.12 -7.72 -8.16
C HIS A 25 -10.73 -6.35 -7.88
N HIS A 26 -11.92 -6.08 -8.38
CA HIS A 26 -12.60 -4.81 -8.12
C HIS A 26 -14.11 -4.96 -8.03
N VAL A 27 -14.72 -4.15 -7.19
CA VAL A 27 -16.16 -4.10 -6.94
C VAL A 27 -16.72 -2.86 -7.62
N VAL A 28 -17.68 -3.08 -8.53
CA VAL A 28 -18.41 -2.01 -9.20
C VAL A 28 -19.87 -2.00 -8.79
N GLU A 29 -20.42 -0.82 -8.66
CA GLU A 29 -21.85 -0.61 -8.57
C GLU A 29 -22.43 -0.55 -9.99
N VAL A 30 -23.35 -1.46 -10.30
CA VAL A 30 -24.02 -1.54 -11.60
C VAL A 30 -25.41 -0.87 -11.48
N PRO A 31 -25.71 0.16 -12.28
CA PRO A 31 -27.02 0.79 -12.27
C PRO A 31 -28.09 -0.09 -12.96
N GLY A 32 -29.18 -0.43 -12.26
CA GLY A 32 -30.38 -1.06 -12.83
C GLY A 32 -31.24 -1.85 -11.83
N GLY A 33 -32.58 -1.74 -11.93
CA GLY A 33 -33.58 -2.52 -11.16
C GLY A 33 -34.06 -1.89 -9.83
N GLU A 34 -34.91 -2.61 -9.07
CA GLU A 34 -35.34 -2.30 -7.68
C GLU A 34 -34.17 -2.48 -6.68
N GLY A 35 -33.06 -1.78 -6.91
CA GLY A 35 -31.89 -1.85 -6.02
C GLY A 35 -30.59 -1.41 -6.68
N THR A 36 -29.58 -1.17 -5.84
CA THR A 36 -28.21 -0.90 -6.26
C THR A 36 -27.42 -2.22 -6.24
N GLY A 37 -27.15 -2.80 -7.40
CA GLY A 37 -26.39 -4.05 -7.51
C GLY A 37 -24.88 -3.84 -7.39
N MET A 38 -24.18 -4.73 -6.69
CA MET A 38 -22.71 -4.78 -6.61
C MET A 38 -22.20 -6.01 -7.36
N GLU A 39 -21.21 -5.82 -8.23
CA GLU A 39 -20.58 -6.88 -9.01
C GLU A 39 -19.07 -6.91 -8.71
N VAL A 40 -18.52 -8.11 -8.47
CA VAL A 40 -17.07 -8.32 -8.33
C VAL A 40 -16.52 -8.76 -9.67
N ARG A 41 -15.46 -8.08 -10.12
CA ARG A 41 -14.78 -8.36 -11.39
C ARG A 41 -13.32 -8.70 -11.12
N GLU A 42 -12.76 -9.59 -11.91
CA GLU A 42 -11.33 -9.92 -11.88
C GLU A 42 -10.50 -8.86 -12.61
N GLY A 43 -9.26 -8.69 -12.16
CA GLY A 43 -8.30 -7.75 -12.74
C GLY A 43 -8.35 -6.35 -12.13
N GLU A 44 -7.36 -5.54 -12.53
CA GLU A 44 -7.29 -4.12 -12.17
C GLU A 44 -8.45 -3.38 -12.83
N PRO A 45 -9.14 -2.46 -12.13
CA PRO A 45 -10.23 -1.72 -12.73
C PRO A 45 -9.72 -0.87 -13.91
N PRO A 46 -10.50 -0.76 -15.00
CA PRO A 46 -10.07 -0.01 -16.19
C PRO A 46 -9.90 1.49 -15.93
N HIS A 47 -10.58 2.02 -14.90
CA HIS A 47 -10.45 3.40 -14.45
C HIS A 47 -10.40 3.43 -12.92
N SER A 48 -9.39 4.11 -12.38
CA SER A 48 -9.33 4.43 -10.94
C SER A 48 -10.19 5.65 -10.60
N TRP A 49 -10.30 5.98 -9.31
CA TRP A 49 -10.95 7.21 -8.87
C TRP A 49 -10.24 8.45 -9.41
N THR A 50 -11.03 9.46 -9.76
CA THR A 50 -10.53 10.77 -10.19
C THR A 50 -10.32 11.68 -8.98
N TYR A 51 -9.26 12.49 -9.03
CA TYR A 51 -8.94 13.44 -7.98
C TYR A 51 -8.64 14.82 -8.56
N LYS A 52 -9.05 15.86 -7.83
CA LYS A 52 -8.73 17.25 -8.08
C LYS A 52 -7.68 17.73 -7.07
N ALA A 53 -6.71 18.52 -7.53
CA ALA A 53 -5.73 19.13 -6.64
C ALA A 53 -6.36 20.33 -5.92
N VAL A 54 -6.33 20.31 -4.59
CA VAL A 54 -6.76 21.41 -3.72
C VAL A 54 -5.58 21.77 -2.83
N GLY A 55 -4.82 22.79 -3.24
CA GLY A 55 -3.59 23.18 -2.56
C GLY A 55 -2.54 22.07 -2.55
N ARG A 56 -2.20 21.55 -1.35
CA ARG A 56 -1.25 20.43 -1.16
C ARG A 56 -1.94 19.07 -0.99
N THR A 57 -3.25 19.02 -1.11
CA THR A 57 -4.08 17.82 -0.93
C THR A 57 -4.78 17.45 -2.23
N LEU A 58 -5.24 16.20 -2.29
CA LEU A 58 -6.12 15.71 -3.34
C LEU A 58 -7.52 15.58 -2.76
N GLU A 59 -8.54 15.95 -3.52
CA GLU A 59 -9.93 15.69 -3.19
C GLU A 59 -10.53 14.80 -4.27
N LYS A 60 -11.39 13.87 -3.87
CA LYS A 60 -12.06 12.98 -4.79
C LYS A 60 -12.98 13.81 -5.69
N ASP A 61 -12.83 13.66 -7.00
CA ASP A 61 -13.64 14.39 -7.97
C ASP A 61 -14.97 13.69 -8.20
N ASP A 62 -15.93 13.99 -7.33
CA ASP A 62 -17.28 13.41 -7.34
C ASP A 62 -18.29 14.21 -8.17
N GLY A 63 -17.88 15.36 -8.70
CA GLY A 63 -18.75 16.28 -9.44
C GLY A 63 -19.18 15.76 -10.81
N VAL A 64 -18.53 14.72 -11.32
CA VAL A 64 -18.81 14.09 -12.62
C VAL A 64 -19.30 12.66 -12.41
N ARG A 65 -20.37 12.49 -11.62
CA ARG A 65 -21.09 11.21 -11.59
C ARG A 65 -21.68 10.99 -12.98
N ARG A 66 -21.01 10.20 -13.83
CA ARG A 66 -21.52 9.80 -15.13
C ARG A 66 -22.73 8.89 -14.90
N SER A 67 -23.93 9.45 -15.03
CA SER A 67 -25.18 8.70 -14.95
C SER A 67 -25.12 7.49 -15.89
N GLY A 68 -25.28 6.28 -15.35
CA GLY A 68 -25.31 5.03 -16.11
C GLY A 68 -23.98 4.26 -16.22
N ALA A 69 -22.85 4.82 -15.77
CA ALA A 69 -21.58 4.09 -15.73
C ALA A 69 -21.44 3.26 -14.45
N ALA A 70 -20.84 2.07 -14.56
CA ALA A 70 -20.50 1.25 -13.40
C ALA A 70 -19.50 2.00 -12.51
N LEU A 71 -19.84 2.24 -11.25
CA LEU A 71 -19.03 3.06 -10.34
C LEU A 71 -18.09 2.16 -9.55
N LEU A 72 -16.77 2.40 -9.65
CA LEU A 72 -15.79 1.70 -8.82
C LEU A 72 -16.02 2.04 -7.33
N ARG A 73 -16.35 1.02 -6.55
CA ARG A 73 -16.58 1.15 -5.11
C ARG A 73 -15.38 0.70 -4.29
N GLN A 74 -14.69 -0.33 -4.75
CA GLN A 74 -13.57 -0.90 -4.03
C GLN A 74 -12.65 -1.65 -4.98
N MET A 75 -11.35 -1.64 -4.71
CA MET A 75 -10.40 -2.57 -5.30
C MET A 75 -9.96 -3.57 -4.23
N VAL A 76 -9.50 -4.74 -4.65
CA VAL A 76 -9.04 -5.80 -3.76
C VAL A 76 -7.72 -6.33 -4.30
N LEU A 77 -6.74 -6.48 -3.42
CA LEU A 77 -5.49 -7.16 -3.69
C LEU A 77 -5.41 -8.46 -2.89
N THR A 78 -5.24 -9.57 -3.59
CA THR A 78 -5.17 -10.90 -2.99
C THR A 78 -3.76 -11.45 -3.08
N SER A 79 -3.12 -11.69 -1.93
CA SER A 79 -1.77 -12.25 -1.84
C SER A 79 -1.82 -13.72 -1.41
N GLU A 80 -1.20 -14.61 -2.19
CA GLU A 80 -1.31 -16.08 -2.00
C GLU A 80 -0.88 -16.56 -0.61
N LYS A 81 0.26 -16.04 -0.12
CA LYS A 81 0.82 -16.30 1.21
C LYS A 81 0.50 -15.20 2.23
N GLY A 82 -0.39 -14.27 1.87
CA GLY A 82 -0.77 -13.14 2.71
C GLY A 82 0.22 -11.97 2.67
N TRP A 83 0.12 -11.08 3.65
CA TRP A 83 0.85 -9.83 3.71
C TRP A 83 1.93 -9.88 4.80
N PRO A 84 2.90 -8.96 4.86
CA PRO A 84 3.99 -9.05 5.84
C PRO A 84 3.52 -9.17 7.29
N TYR A 85 2.39 -8.53 7.63
CA TYR A 85 1.80 -8.61 8.96
C TYR A 85 1.20 -9.98 9.30
N SER A 86 0.93 -10.83 8.31
CA SER A 86 0.34 -12.15 8.53
C SER A 86 1.34 -13.29 8.62
N TRP A 87 2.62 -13.03 8.33
CA TRP A 87 3.62 -14.08 8.12
C TRP A 87 3.98 -14.89 9.38
N HIS A 88 3.73 -14.34 10.57
CA HIS A 88 4.04 -14.98 11.85
C HIS A 88 2.80 -15.42 12.63
N THR A 89 1.61 -15.25 12.06
CA THR A 89 0.38 -15.66 12.72
C THR A 89 0.02 -17.05 12.23
N THR A 90 -0.15 -17.98 13.16
CA THR A 90 -0.59 -19.36 12.90
C THR A 90 -2.06 -19.45 12.46
N GLN A 91 -2.75 -18.31 12.35
CA GLN A 91 -4.13 -18.19 11.89
C GLN A 91 -4.12 -17.83 10.41
N ASP A 92 -5.09 -18.39 9.66
CA ASP A 92 -5.40 -17.95 8.30
C ASP A 92 -5.89 -16.49 8.33
N LEU A 93 -4.93 -15.57 8.30
CA LEU A 93 -5.22 -14.15 8.22
C LEU A 93 -5.72 -13.80 6.81
N PRO A 94 -6.47 -12.71 6.68
CA PRO A 94 -7.03 -12.29 5.39
C PRO A 94 -5.91 -12.08 4.36
N LYS A 95 -6.01 -12.83 3.25
CA LYS A 95 -5.16 -12.68 2.06
C LYS A 95 -5.54 -11.46 1.23
N ASP A 96 -6.77 -10.99 1.43
CA ASP A 96 -7.39 -9.90 0.70
C ASP A 96 -7.19 -8.56 1.41
N VAL A 97 -6.74 -7.57 0.65
CA VAL A 97 -6.60 -6.18 1.08
C VAL A 97 -7.58 -5.33 0.29
N PHE A 98 -8.48 -4.69 1.02
CA PHE A 98 -9.52 -3.83 0.45
C PHE A 98 -9.01 -2.39 0.32
N VAL A 99 -8.95 -1.90 -0.91
CA VAL A 99 -8.48 -0.56 -1.25
C VAL A 99 -9.67 0.30 -1.64
N ASN A 100 -9.84 1.43 -0.95
CA ASN A 100 -10.86 2.41 -1.27
C ASN A 100 -10.21 3.68 -1.86
N CYS A 101 -11.04 4.64 -2.25
CA CYS A 101 -10.59 5.92 -2.78
C CYS A 101 -9.65 6.69 -1.84
N GLU A 102 -9.73 6.52 -0.52
CA GLU A 102 -8.86 7.21 0.43
C GLU A 102 -7.46 6.60 0.48
N VAL A 103 -7.38 5.28 0.39
CA VAL A 103 -6.12 4.54 0.29
C VAL A 103 -5.43 4.85 -1.05
N GLU A 104 -6.19 4.85 -2.15
CA GLU A 104 -5.66 5.23 -3.46
C GLU A 104 -5.19 6.68 -3.49
N ARG A 105 -5.92 7.59 -2.84
CA ARG A 105 -5.51 8.99 -2.68
C ARG A 105 -4.17 9.11 -1.95
N ALA A 106 -3.98 8.33 -0.89
CA ALA A 106 -2.71 8.28 -0.17
C ALA A 106 -1.57 7.80 -1.08
N TRP A 107 -1.82 6.79 -1.92
CA TRP A 107 -0.86 6.35 -2.93
C TRP A 107 -0.51 7.45 -3.92
N GLN A 108 -1.47 8.19 -4.46
CA GLN A 108 -1.18 9.29 -5.39
C GLN A 108 -0.25 10.36 -4.78
N ILE A 109 -0.40 10.65 -3.48
CA ILE A 109 0.50 11.56 -2.75
C ILE A 109 1.91 10.96 -2.62
N VAL A 110 2.01 9.69 -2.21
CA VAL A 110 3.30 8.99 -2.07
C VAL A 110 4.01 8.87 -3.42
N LYS A 111 3.28 8.52 -4.49
CA LYS A 111 3.80 8.46 -5.86
C LYS A 111 4.37 9.81 -6.29
N GLY A 112 3.68 10.91 -6.00
CA GLY A 112 4.18 12.26 -6.25
C GLY A 112 5.48 12.57 -5.50
N ASP A 113 5.56 12.19 -4.22
CA ASP A 113 6.78 12.37 -3.42
C ASP A 113 7.96 11.54 -3.94
N VAL A 114 7.73 10.26 -4.30
CA VAL A 114 8.76 9.38 -4.86
C VAL A 114 9.21 9.90 -6.23
N THR A 115 8.29 10.33 -7.09
CA THR A 115 8.61 10.90 -8.41
C THR A 115 9.45 12.17 -8.27
N ALA A 116 9.06 13.07 -7.35
CA ALA A 116 9.79 14.30 -7.09
C ALA A 116 11.20 14.04 -6.54
N TRP A 117 11.36 13.02 -5.69
CA TRP A 117 12.67 12.60 -5.18
C TRP A 117 13.59 12.16 -6.32
N SER A 118 13.07 11.34 -7.24
CA SER A 118 13.84 10.73 -8.32
C SER A 118 14.21 11.70 -9.45
N SER A 119 13.71 12.93 -9.42
CA SER A 119 14.00 13.93 -10.47
C SER A 119 15.48 14.31 -10.49
N PRO A 120 16.11 14.41 -11.69
CA PRO A 120 17.49 14.86 -11.85
C PRO A 120 17.69 16.32 -11.47
N HIS A 121 16.62 17.13 -11.46
CA HIS A 121 16.62 18.53 -10.99
C HIS A 121 16.54 18.59 -9.47
N ARG A 122 17.38 17.80 -8.79
CA ARG A 122 17.52 17.78 -7.34
C ARG A 122 18.17 19.10 -6.90
N GLY A 123 17.41 20.19 -6.98
CA GLY A 123 17.74 21.41 -6.25
C GLY A 123 18.03 20.99 -4.82
N THR A 124 19.05 21.59 -4.22
CA THR A 124 19.65 21.34 -2.90
C THR A 124 18.67 21.31 -1.70
N HIS A 125 17.36 21.32 -1.95
CA HIS A 125 16.27 21.52 -0.99
C HIS A 125 15.23 20.37 -0.93
N PHE A 126 15.26 19.34 -1.78
CA PHE A 126 14.27 18.26 -1.68
C PHE A 126 14.65 17.25 -0.58
N LYS A 127 14.05 17.42 0.61
CA LYS A 127 14.14 16.47 1.73
C LYS A 127 12.99 15.47 1.68
N PRO A 128 13.24 14.18 2.01
CA PRO A 128 12.18 13.18 2.18
C PRO A 128 11.06 13.71 3.06
N ARG A 129 9.84 13.78 2.52
CA ARG A 129 8.69 14.24 3.30
C ARG A 129 8.13 13.09 4.11
N ARG A 130 8.05 13.28 5.43
CA ARG A 130 7.31 12.36 6.31
C ARG A 130 5.82 12.60 6.10
N ARG A 131 5.09 11.56 5.70
CA ARG A 131 3.63 11.58 5.56
C ARG A 131 3.02 10.77 6.70
N VAL A 132 1.92 11.26 7.27
CA VAL A 132 1.16 10.55 8.31
C VAL A 132 -0.27 10.40 7.80
N LEU A 133 -0.72 9.15 7.69
CA LEU A 133 -2.10 8.84 7.34
C LEU A 133 -2.94 8.75 8.61
N ILE A 134 -3.78 9.75 8.82
CA ILE A 134 -4.70 9.83 9.97
C ILE A 134 -6.11 9.46 9.49
N GLY A 135 -6.85 8.78 10.34
CA GLY A 135 -8.27 8.48 10.11
C GLY A 135 -8.84 7.69 11.27
N THR A 136 -10.12 7.36 11.20
CA THR A 136 -10.84 6.73 12.30
C THR A 136 -10.22 5.38 12.67
N PRO A 137 -10.05 5.08 13.98
CA PRO A 137 -9.68 3.74 14.45
C PRO A 137 -10.61 2.67 13.87
N GLY A 138 -10.08 1.47 13.59
CA GLY A 138 -10.88 0.34 13.09
C GLY A 138 -11.17 0.31 11.58
N ILE A 139 -10.96 1.41 10.83
CA ILE A 139 -11.23 1.46 9.37
C ILE A 139 -10.19 0.69 8.52
N GLY A 140 -9.18 0.08 9.15
CA GLY A 140 -8.20 -0.74 8.42
C GLY A 140 -7.05 0.03 7.77
N LYS A 141 -6.70 1.22 8.26
CA LYS A 141 -5.59 2.04 7.72
C LYS A 141 -4.27 1.26 7.57
N SER A 142 -3.80 0.62 8.64
CA SER A 142 -2.50 -0.06 8.65
C SER A 142 -2.50 -1.29 7.74
N MET A 143 -3.60 -2.04 7.74
CA MET A 143 -3.72 -3.29 7.00
C MET A 143 -3.97 -3.04 5.52
N ALA A 144 -4.88 -2.12 5.17
CA ALA A 144 -5.19 -1.80 3.79
C ALA A 144 -4.16 -0.85 3.15
N ALA A 145 -3.94 0.32 3.75
CA ALA A 145 -3.04 1.31 3.16
C ALA A 145 -1.59 0.86 3.20
N GLY A 146 -1.14 0.24 4.29
CA GLY A 146 0.23 -0.27 4.40
C GLY A 146 0.54 -1.30 3.31
N SER A 147 -0.30 -2.32 3.18
CA SER A 147 -0.17 -3.34 2.13
C SER A 147 -0.26 -2.77 0.73
N TYR A 148 -1.21 -1.87 0.49
CA TYR A 148 -1.39 -1.26 -0.82
C TYR A 148 -0.19 -0.41 -1.23
N LEU A 149 0.30 0.45 -0.34
CA LEU A 149 1.49 1.25 -0.57
C LEU A 149 2.71 0.35 -0.80
N LEU A 150 2.87 -0.73 -0.03
CA LEU A 150 3.95 -1.67 -0.24
C LEU A 150 3.88 -2.31 -1.64
N TYR A 151 2.71 -2.82 -2.03
CA TYR A 151 2.48 -3.39 -3.36
C TYR A 151 2.87 -2.40 -4.46
N GLN A 152 2.37 -1.17 -4.36
CA GLN A 152 2.62 -0.11 -5.33
C GLN A 152 4.10 0.31 -5.40
N LEU A 153 4.79 0.41 -4.26
CA LEU A 153 6.23 0.73 -4.22
C LEU A 153 7.09 -0.40 -4.81
N LEU A 154 6.67 -1.66 -4.64
CA LEU A 154 7.34 -2.79 -5.27
C LEU A 154 7.20 -2.79 -6.80
N HIS A 155 6.09 -2.26 -7.32
CA HIS A 155 5.85 -2.08 -8.76
C HIS A 155 6.40 -0.76 -9.32
N TYR A 156 6.86 0.14 -8.45
CA TYR A 156 7.55 1.35 -8.89
C TYR A 156 8.86 1.00 -9.63
N ASP A 157 9.39 1.93 -10.41
CA ASP A 157 10.65 1.73 -11.13
C ASP A 157 11.79 1.30 -10.16
N VAL A 158 12.47 0.21 -10.51
CA VAL A 158 13.55 -0.37 -9.71
C VAL A 158 14.82 0.48 -9.75
N GLU A 159 15.08 1.21 -10.83
CA GLU A 159 16.24 2.10 -10.94
C GLU A 159 16.12 3.30 -10.00
N GLN A 160 14.88 3.75 -9.79
CA GLN A 160 14.55 4.87 -8.91
C GLN A 160 14.37 4.44 -7.45
N LEU A 161 13.77 3.25 -7.23
CA LEU A 161 13.48 2.72 -5.91
C LEU A 161 13.87 1.25 -5.85
N PRO A 162 15.15 0.93 -5.57
CA PRO A 162 15.63 -0.45 -5.55
C PRO A 162 15.20 -1.23 -4.31
N MET A 163 14.87 -0.54 -3.21
CA MET A 163 14.51 -1.18 -1.94
C MET A 163 13.32 -0.49 -1.26
N VAL A 164 12.53 -1.27 -0.53
CA VAL A 164 11.39 -0.78 0.27
C VAL A 164 11.48 -1.37 1.67
N ALA A 165 11.53 -0.51 2.69
CA ALA A 165 11.44 -0.93 4.09
C ALA A 165 10.01 -0.77 4.60
N TYR A 166 9.46 -1.83 5.19
CA TYR A 166 8.10 -1.88 5.73
C TYR A 166 8.15 -2.22 7.22
N PHE A 167 7.54 -1.37 8.05
CA PHE A 167 7.57 -1.50 9.50
C PHE A 167 6.16 -1.77 10.03
N ILE A 168 6.02 -2.77 10.89
CA ILE A 168 4.79 -3.03 11.62
C ILE A 168 5.09 -3.47 13.04
N GLY A 169 4.57 -2.73 14.02
CA GLY A 169 4.90 -2.98 15.43
C GLY A 169 6.41 -2.96 15.66
N SER A 170 6.95 -4.06 16.17
CA SER A 170 8.40 -4.27 16.38
C SER A 170 9.10 -5.00 15.23
N GLN A 171 8.39 -5.30 14.15
CA GLN A 171 8.93 -6.02 12.99
C GLN A 171 9.30 -5.04 11.89
N SER A 172 10.43 -5.30 11.23
CA SER A 172 10.81 -4.61 10.00
C SER A 172 11.09 -5.61 8.90
N PHE A 173 10.58 -5.30 7.71
CA PHE A 173 10.75 -6.07 6.50
C PHE A 173 11.52 -5.22 5.50
N LEU A 174 12.58 -5.78 4.91
CA LEU A 174 13.32 -5.14 3.83
C LEU A 174 13.07 -5.92 2.54
N PHE A 175 12.44 -5.27 1.58
CA PHE A 175 12.24 -5.78 0.23
C PHE A 175 13.31 -5.24 -0.69
N ASP A 176 14.18 -6.12 -1.16
CA ASP A 176 15.15 -5.83 -2.22
C ASP A 176 14.54 -6.23 -3.56
N LYS A 177 14.24 -5.24 -4.39
CA LYS A 177 13.64 -5.43 -5.72
C LYS A 177 14.67 -5.89 -6.76
N THR A 178 15.95 -5.60 -6.53
CA THR A 178 17.03 -6.03 -7.43
C THR A 178 17.29 -7.52 -7.29
N GLN A 179 17.28 -8.03 -6.06
CA GLN A 179 17.46 -9.45 -5.77
C GLN A 179 16.14 -10.23 -5.70
N LYS A 180 15.00 -9.53 -5.71
CA LYS A 180 13.66 -10.07 -5.46
C LYS A 180 13.59 -10.85 -4.14
N ARG A 181 14.13 -10.26 -3.08
CA ARG A 181 14.24 -10.86 -1.73
C ARG A 181 13.49 -10.04 -0.69
N CYS A 182 13.02 -10.74 0.33
CA CYS A 182 12.36 -10.17 1.50
C CYS A 182 13.11 -10.70 2.75
N GLN A 183 13.61 -9.79 3.57
CA GLN A 183 14.24 -10.10 4.85
C GLN A 183 13.38 -9.54 5.99
N CYS A 184 13.28 -10.27 7.09
CA CYS A 184 12.61 -9.81 8.30
C CYS A 184 13.63 -9.71 9.46
N THR A 185 13.52 -8.63 10.23
CA THR A 185 14.27 -8.40 11.46
C THR A 185 13.34 -7.97 12.58
N TRP A 186 13.69 -8.39 13.80
CA TRP A 186 12.96 -8.05 15.02
C TRP A 186 13.68 -6.92 15.75
N MET A 187 12.91 -5.94 16.22
CA MET A 187 13.35 -5.06 17.30
C MET A 187 12.88 -5.67 18.62
N THR A 188 13.80 -6.15 19.46
CA THR A 188 13.46 -6.65 20.79
C THR A 188 12.79 -5.52 21.59
N PRO A 189 11.57 -5.69 22.12
CA PRO A 189 10.85 -4.62 22.82
C PRO A 189 11.49 -4.36 24.17
N GLY A 190 12.46 -3.46 24.17
CA GLY A 190 13.20 -3.01 25.34
C GLY A 190 13.55 -1.54 25.22
N LEU A 191 12.60 -0.67 24.82
CA LEU A 191 12.72 0.77 25.06
C LEU A 191 11.35 1.46 24.95
N ARG A 192 10.89 2.01 26.09
CA ARG A 192 9.92 3.10 26.13
C ARG A 192 10.52 4.29 25.37
N MET A 193 9.79 4.84 24.39
CA MET A 193 10.10 6.16 23.86
C MET A 193 9.70 7.22 24.91
N LEU A 194 10.66 8.04 25.33
CA LEU A 194 10.42 9.42 25.74
C LEU A 194 10.31 10.28 24.48
#